data_AF-A0A2E1BD49-F1
#
_entry.id   AF-A0A2E1BD49-F1
#
_cell.length_a   1.000
_cell.length_b   1.000
_cell.length_c   1.000
_cell.angle_alpha   90.00
_cell.angle_beta   90.00
_cell.angle_gamma   90.00
#
_symmetry.space_group_name_H-M   'P 1'
#
loop_
_entity.id
_entity.type
_entity.pdbx_description
1 polymer ?
#
loop_
_entity_poly.entity_id
_entity_poly.type
_entity_poly.pdbx_seq_one_letter_code
_entity_poly.pdbx_strand_id
1 'polypeptide(L)'
;MVRKELVVRTVGEADHLLVSLRASAARAQAWIASQSGDPLDLLRRMKFEQVGFHPLEDRPLNIIEQINQTWTFAVAIAAARQLLELHPDAGGMRLAPGAHASLDLDILSEVEGYLGAETFAAVSPRNNGELKADLSKLAQRHERYRYVFFMSPLFPGNERRPQLERDGVEVWSIDF
;
A
#
# COMPACT_ATOMS: atom_id res chain seq x y z
N MET A 1 -20.35 -0.76 11.99
CA MET A 1 -19.28 0.17 12.39
C MET A 1 -18.75 0.79 11.10
N VAL A 2 -18.94 2.09 10.90
CA VAL A 2 -18.46 2.78 9.68
C VAL A 2 -16.94 2.74 9.73
N ARG A 3 -16.27 2.12 8.74
CA ARG A 3 -14.80 2.20 8.64
C ARG A 3 -14.43 3.66 8.49
N LYS A 4 -13.67 4.17 9.46
CA LYS A 4 -13.12 5.52 9.37
C LYS A 4 -12.04 5.48 8.30
N GLU A 5 -12.19 6.27 7.25
CA GLU A 5 -11.17 6.37 6.21
C GLU A 5 -9.84 6.81 6.81
N LEU A 6 -8.75 6.19 6.34
CA LEU A 6 -7.40 6.57 6.75
C LEU A 6 -7.04 7.86 6.00
N VAL A 7 -6.74 8.93 6.73
CA VAL A 7 -6.32 10.21 6.14
C VAL A 7 -4.95 10.58 6.68
N VAL A 8 -4.04 10.93 5.78
CA VAL A 8 -2.65 11.33 6.06
C VAL A 8 -2.43 12.74 5.53
N ARG A 9 -2.22 13.70 6.43
CA ARG A 9 -2.08 15.13 6.10
C ARG A 9 -0.65 15.63 6.16
N THR A 10 0.24 14.91 6.84
CA THR A 10 1.64 15.32 7.00
C THR A 10 2.59 14.17 6.76
N VAL A 11 3.82 14.49 6.36
CA VAL A 11 4.92 13.52 6.23
C VAL A 11 5.14 12.79 7.56
N GLY A 12 5.07 13.51 8.69
CA GLY A 12 5.22 12.91 10.02
C GLY A 12 4.12 11.89 10.36
N GLU A 13 2.88 12.13 9.96
CA GLU A 13 1.79 11.15 10.09
C GLU A 13 2.07 9.89 9.26
N ALA A 14 2.56 10.05 8.03
CA ALA A 14 2.96 8.92 7.19
C ALA A 14 4.10 8.12 7.85
N ASP A 15 5.13 8.80 8.37
CA ASP A 15 6.25 8.17 9.07
C ASP A 15 5.78 7.38 10.31
N HIS A 16 4.84 7.93 11.09
CA HIS A 16 4.24 7.23 12.23
C HIS A 16 3.47 5.96 11.83
N LEU A 17 2.77 5.98 10.69
CA LEU A 17 2.08 4.80 10.17
C LEU A 17 3.06 3.72 9.71
N LEU A 18 4.18 4.11 9.08
CA LEU A 18 5.25 3.18 8.72
C LEU A 18 5.90 2.52 9.94
N VAL A 19 6.07 3.27 11.05
CA VAL A 19 6.52 2.70 12.34
C VAL A 19 5.51 1.69 12.88
N SER A 20 4.20 2.00 12.81
CA SER A 20 3.13 1.09 13.26
C SER A 20 3.12 -0.21 12.45
N LEU A 21 3.33 -0.11 11.15
CA LEU A 21 3.44 -1.24 10.23
C LEU A 21 4.63 -2.14 10.58
N ARG A 22 5.81 -1.56 10.85
CA ARG A 22 6.99 -2.31 11.34
C ARG A 22 6.71 -3.01 12.68
N ALA A 23 6.00 -2.36 13.59
CA ALA A 23 5.63 -2.97 14.88
C ALA A 23 4.67 -4.17 14.70
N SER A 24 3.69 -4.08 13.79
CA SER A 24 2.79 -5.20 13.45
C SER A 24 3.56 -6.38 12.86
N ALA A 25 4.51 -6.11 11.95
CA ALA A 25 5.40 -7.13 11.39
C ALA A 25 6.27 -7.80 12.47
N ALA A 26 6.81 -7.04 13.44
CA ALA A 26 7.60 -7.58 14.54
C ALA A 26 6.78 -8.55 15.43
N ARG A 27 5.48 -8.28 15.64
CA ARG A 27 4.60 -9.20 16.37
C ARG A 27 4.43 -10.53 15.63
N ALA A 28 4.24 -10.50 14.32
CA ALA A 28 4.18 -11.72 13.51
C ALA A 28 5.50 -12.47 13.52
N GLN A 29 6.63 -11.77 13.41
CA GLN A 29 7.96 -12.36 13.53
C GLN A 29 8.14 -13.08 14.86
N ALA A 30 7.77 -12.45 15.97
CA ALA A 30 7.84 -13.05 17.30
C ALA A 30 6.95 -14.29 17.43
N TRP A 31 5.72 -14.24 16.90
CA TRP A 31 4.83 -15.39 16.88
C TRP A 31 5.43 -16.53 16.07
N ILE A 32 5.94 -16.29 14.86
CA ILE A 32 6.56 -17.33 14.01
C ILE A 32 7.77 -17.95 14.74
N ALA A 33 8.63 -17.12 15.33
CA ALA A 33 9.82 -17.57 16.04
C ALA A 33 9.52 -18.43 17.29
N SER A 34 8.33 -18.26 17.89
CA SER A 34 7.91 -19.07 19.05
C SER A 34 7.29 -20.42 18.66
N GLN A 35 7.12 -20.71 17.37
CA GLN A 35 6.50 -21.97 16.94
C GLN A 35 7.51 -23.12 16.95
N SER A 36 7.03 -24.31 17.27
CA SER A 36 7.80 -25.56 17.30
C SER A 36 6.89 -26.72 16.93
N GLY A 37 7.45 -27.87 16.58
CA GLY A 37 6.69 -29.09 16.27
C GLY A 37 6.65 -29.37 14.77
N ASP A 38 5.54 -29.95 14.30
CA ASP A 38 5.41 -30.36 12.90
C ASP A 38 5.37 -29.15 11.93
N PRO A 39 6.22 -29.12 10.90
CA PRO A 39 6.25 -28.00 9.95
C PRO A 39 4.97 -27.82 9.14
N LEU A 40 4.22 -28.88 8.82
CA LEU A 40 2.97 -28.76 8.06
C LEU A 40 1.87 -28.16 8.92
N ASP A 41 1.83 -28.49 10.22
CA ASP A 41 0.93 -27.84 11.16
C ASP A 41 1.22 -26.33 11.28
N LEU A 42 2.48 -25.91 11.31
CA LEU A 42 2.82 -24.48 11.27
C LEU A 42 2.24 -23.79 10.02
N LEU A 43 2.47 -24.37 8.83
CA LEU A 43 1.94 -23.80 7.58
C LEU A 43 0.41 -23.78 7.55
N ARG A 44 -0.26 -24.81 8.09
CA ARG A 44 -1.71 -24.84 8.23
C ARG A 44 -2.20 -23.68 9.09
N ARG A 45 -1.55 -23.44 10.23
CA ARG A 45 -1.92 -22.34 11.16
C ARG A 45 -1.69 -20.98 10.53
N MET A 46 -0.56 -20.78 9.87
CA MET A 46 -0.27 -19.54 9.14
C MET A 46 -1.31 -19.23 8.06
N LYS A 47 -1.82 -20.26 7.38
CA LYS A 47 -2.78 -20.10 6.27
C LYS A 47 -4.23 -19.96 6.73
N PHE A 48 -4.65 -20.71 7.74
CA PHE A 48 -6.07 -20.87 8.05
C PHE A 48 -6.50 -20.30 9.40
N GLU A 49 -5.57 -20.07 10.34
CA GLU A 49 -5.92 -19.56 11.67
C GLU A 49 -5.69 -18.05 11.76
N GLN A 50 -6.52 -17.37 12.54
CA GLN A 50 -6.48 -15.91 12.73
C GLN A 50 -5.43 -15.49 13.77
N VAL A 51 -4.18 -15.91 13.55
CA VAL A 51 -3.03 -15.70 14.46
C VAL A 51 -2.16 -14.50 14.11
N GLY A 52 -2.39 -13.90 12.95
CA GLY A 52 -1.75 -12.68 12.48
C GLY A 52 -2.50 -11.41 12.90
N PHE A 53 -1.95 -10.28 12.50
CA PHE A 53 -2.35 -8.94 12.94
C PHE A 53 -2.56 -8.04 11.73
N HIS A 54 -3.64 -7.26 11.70
CA HIS A 54 -3.76 -6.19 10.72
C HIS A 54 -2.63 -5.16 10.90
N PRO A 55 -2.08 -4.59 9.81
CA PRO A 55 -0.95 -3.66 9.92
C PRO A 55 -1.28 -2.37 10.69
N LEU A 56 -2.54 -1.91 10.66
CA LEU A 56 -2.95 -0.62 11.22
C LEU A 56 -4.18 -0.66 12.14
N GLU A 57 -4.89 -1.80 12.21
CA GLU A 57 -6.15 -1.90 12.97
C GLU A 57 -5.99 -3.00 14.01
N ASP A 58 -6.74 -2.93 15.10
CA ASP A 58 -6.78 -4.00 16.10
C ASP A 58 -7.77 -5.08 15.70
N ARG A 59 -7.46 -5.80 14.62
CA ARG A 59 -8.24 -6.96 14.16
C ARG A 59 -7.31 -8.11 13.72
N PRO A 60 -7.73 -9.37 13.94
CA PRO A 60 -6.91 -10.50 13.60
C PRO A 60 -6.98 -10.83 12.10
N LEU A 61 -5.90 -11.42 11.58
CA LEU A 61 -5.75 -11.93 10.22
C LEU A 61 -5.12 -13.32 10.27
N ASN A 62 -5.10 -14.08 9.17
CA ASN A 62 -4.06 -15.11 9.03
C ASN A 62 -2.72 -14.49 8.59
N ILE A 63 -1.62 -15.23 8.70
CA ILE A 63 -0.28 -14.70 8.42
C ILE A 63 -0.11 -14.37 6.93
N ILE A 64 -0.72 -15.14 6.03
CA ILE A 64 -0.65 -14.87 4.58
C ILE A 64 -1.34 -13.55 4.24
N GLU A 65 -2.54 -13.33 4.79
CA GLU A 65 -3.27 -12.07 4.65
C GLU A 65 -2.52 -10.90 5.27
N GLN A 66 -1.89 -11.09 6.43
CA GLN A 66 -1.06 -10.06 7.05
C GLN A 66 0.11 -9.68 6.15
N ILE A 67 0.84 -10.65 5.57
CA ILE A 67 1.97 -10.37 4.67
C ILE A 67 1.48 -9.54 3.48
N ASN A 68 0.41 -9.97 2.82
CA ASN A 68 -0.14 -9.24 1.67
C ASN A 68 -0.57 -7.81 2.06
N GLN A 69 -1.34 -7.67 3.14
CA GLN A 69 -1.80 -6.34 3.59
C GLN A 69 -0.65 -5.45 4.07
N THR A 70 0.39 -6.02 4.67
CA THR A 70 1.58 -5.25 5.09
C THR A 70 2.17 -4.52 3.89
N TRP A 71 2.36 -5.19 2.77
CA TRP A 71 2.95 -4.56 1.58
C TRP A 71 1.95 -3.66 0.84
N THR A 72 0.66 -4.02 0.79
CA THR A 72 -0.40 -3.14 0.28
C THR A 72 -0.42 -1.79 1.00
N PHE A 73 -0.41 -1.80 2.34
CA PHE A 73 -0.39 -0.56 3.12
C PHE A 73 0.95 0.17 3.04
N ALA A 74 2.07 -0.55 3.00
CA ALA A 74 3.38 0.07 2.95
C ALA A 74 3.57 0.91 1.68
N VAL A 75 3.19 0.38 0.50
CA VAL A 75 3.23 1.14 -0.76
C VAL A 75 2.36 2.38 -0.66
N ALA A 76 1.12 2.24 -0.18
CA ALA A 76 0.20 3.36 -0.11
C ALA A 76 0.64 4.47 0.87
N ILE A 77 1.18 4.10 2.04
CA ILE A 77 1.68 5.07 3.02
C ILE A 77 2.94 5.77 2.48
N ALA A 78 3.88 5.02 1.92
CA ALA A 78 5.09 5.60 1.33
C ALA A 78 4.74 6.52 0.16
N ALA A 79 3.79 6.13 -0.69
CA ALA A 79 3.29 6.94 -1.80
C ALA A 79 2.64 8.22 -1.29
N ALA A 80 1.77 8.14 -0.28
CA ALA A 80 1.17 9.31 0.35
C ALA A 80 2.24 10.27 0.91
N ARG A 81 3.28 9.74 1.55
CA ARG A 81 4.43 10.53 2.03
C ARG A 81 5.11 11.28 0.88
N GLN A 82 5.42 10.58 -0.21
CA GLN A 82 6.05 11.17 -1.41
C GLN A 82 5.16 12.24 -2.06
N LEU A 83 3.85 11.98 -2.13
CA LEU A 83 2.88 12.89 -2.72
C LEU A 83 2.68 14.16 -1.91
N LEU A 84 2.76 14.10 -0.58
CA LEU A 84 2.71 15.27 0.30
C LEU A 84 3.91 16.20 0.08
N GLU A 85 5.08 15.66 -0.25
CA GLU A 85 6.26 16.45 -0.62
C GLU A 85 6.11 17.08 -2.01
N LEU A 86 5.57 16.33 -2.99
CA LEU A 86 5.37 16.81 -4.37
C LEU A 86 4.22 17.82 -4.49
N HIS A 87 3.20 17.70 -3.64
CA HIS A 87 1.97 18.48 -3.71
C HIS A 87 1.58 19.03 -2.33
N PRO A 88 2.26 20.08 -1.84
CA PRO A 88 1.92 20.71 -0.56
C PRO A 88 0.48 21.25 -0.51
N ASP A 89 -0.13 21.52 -1.67
CA ASP A 89 -1.49 22.07 -1.79
C ASP A 89 -2.60 21.01 -1.88
N ALA A 90 -2.29 19.71 -1.71
CA ALA A 90 -3.28 18.64 -1.82
C ALA A 90 -4.25 18.54 -0.61
N GLY A 91 -3.99 19.30 0.45
CA GLY A 91 -4.75 19.28 1.73
C GLY A 91 -4.46 18.07 2.61
N GLY A 92 -4.34 16.90 2.00
CA GLY A 92 -4.07 15.61 2.63
C GLY A 92 -4.35 14.47 1.66
N MET A 93 -4.09 13.23 2.08
CA MET A 93 -4.30 12.02 1.28
C MET A 93 -5.27 11.09 2.01
N ARG A 94 -6.37 10.72 1.35
CA ARG A 94 -7.31 9.67 1.77
C ARG A 94 -6.82 8.35 1.19
N LEU A 95 -6.54 7.39 2.06
CA LEU A 95 -5.99 6.08 1.73
C LEU A 95 -7.07 5.02 1.92
N ALA A 96 -7.29 4.20 0.90
CA ALA A 96 -8.13 3.01 0.99
C ALA A 96 -7.55 1.83 0.19
N PRO A 97 -6.29 1.43 0.45
CA PRO A 97 -5.64 0.40 -0.35
C PRO A 97 -6.21 -1.00 -0.08
N GLY A 98 -6.27 -1.83 -1.12
CA GLY A 98 -6.59 -3.26 -1.04
C GLY A 98 -8.02 -3.65 -1.41
N ALA A 99 -8.33 -4.96 -1.30
CA ALA A 99 -9.51 -5.59 -1.91
C ALA A 99 -10.89 -5.15 -1.37
N HIS A 100 -10.93 -4.36 -0.29
CA HIS A 100 -12.14 -3.78 0.26
C HIS A 100 -12.06 -2.24 0.29
N ALA A 101 -11.43 -1.67 -0.73
CA ALA A 101 -11.30 -0.23 -0.92
C ALA A 101 -12.67 0.44 -0.85
N SER A 102 -12.78 1.46 0.01
CA SER A 102 -13.97 2.30 0.13
C SER A 102 -13.92 3.52 -0.81
N LEU A 103 -12.84 3.68 -1.56
CA LEU A 103 -12.60 4.77 -2.50
C LEU A 103 -12.45 4.22 -3.93
N ASP A 104 -12.63 5.11 -4.91
CA ASP A 104 -12.45 4.78 -6.32
C ASP A 104 -11.00 4.41 -6.67
N LEU A 105 -10.03 5.01 -5.97
CA LEU A 105 -8.59 4.81 -6.13
C LEU A 105 -7.96 4.52 -4.75
N ASP A 106 -6.81 3.87 -4.71
CA ASP A 106 -6.11 3.58 -3.46
C ASP A 106 -5.74 4.85 -2.68
N ILE A 107 -5.41 5.94 -3.40
CA ILE A 107 -5.12 7.25 -2.83
C ILE A 107 -5.88 8.33 -3.59
N LEU A 108 -6.55 9.20 -2.86
CA LEU A 108 -7.15 10.44 -3.36
C LEU A 108 -6.72 11.62 -2.49
N SER A 109 -6.48 12.79 -3.08
CA SER A 109 -6.30 14.01 -2.28
C SER A 109 -7.60 14.43 -1.58
N GLU A 110 -7.49 15.16 -0.46
CA GLU A 110 -8.65 15.81 0.18
C GLU A 110 -9.26 16.90 -0.71
N VAL A 111 -8.44 17.57 -1.54
CA VAL A 111 -8.94 18.44 -2.60
C VAL A 111 -9.48 17.60 -3.75
N GLU A 112 -10.79 17.67 -3.98
CA GLU A 112 -11.48 16.89 -5.03
C GLU A 112 -10.91 17.18 -6.43
N GLY A 113 -10.73 16.12 -7.23
CA GLY A 113 -10.22 16.22 -8.60
C GLY A 113 -8.76 16.68 -8.73
N TYR A 114 -8.05 16.88 -7.62
CA TYR A 114 -6.66 17.35 -7.68
C TYR A 114 -5.67 16.22 -7.96
N LEU A 115 -5.71 15.14 -7.16
CA LEU A 115 -4.77 14.03 -7.28
C LEU A 115 -5.43 12.68 -7.00
N GLY A 116 -5.06 11.68 -7.80
CA GLY A 116 -5.44 10.28 -7.59
C GLY A 116 -4.30 9.32 -7.91
N ALA A 117 -4.20 8.22 -7.17
CA ALA A 117 -3.17 7.21 -7.41
C ALA A 117 -3.62 5.77 -7.14
N GLU A 118 -3.02 4.84 -7.87
CA GLU A 118 -3.07 3.40 -7.58
C GLU A 118 -1.74 2.91 -7.01
N THR A 119 -1.82 1.86 -6.20
CA THR A 119 -0.66 1.32 -5.47
C THR A 119 -0.62 -0.20 -5.52
N PHE A 120 0.54 -0.78 -5.76
CA PHE A 120 0.68 -2.24 -5.65
C PHE A 120 2.09 -2.68 -5.25
N ALA A 121 2.21 -3.89 -4.71
CA ALA A 121 3.49 -4.51 -4.40
C ALA A 121 3.63 -5.81 -5.19
N ALA A 122 4.69 -5.94 -5.98
CA ALA A 122 4.91 -7.11 -6.82
C ALA A 122 6.39 -7.41 -7.01
N VAL A 123 6.73 -8.68 -7.26
CA VAL A 123 8.10 -9.08 -7.60
C VAL A 123 8.60 -8.32 -8.83
N SER A 124 7.74 -8.11 -9.82
CA SER A 124 7.99 -7.26 -10.98
C SER A 124 6.69 -6.53 -11.34
N PRO A 125 6.74 -5.23 -11.68
CA PRO A 125 5.56 -4.48 -12.12
C PRO A 125 5.00 -4.96 -13.47
N ARG A 126 5.71 -5.87 -14.15
CA ARG A 126 5.25 -6.49 -15.40
C ARG A 126 4.46 -7.78 -15.17
N ASN A 127 4.48 -8.31 -13.95
CA ASN A 127 3.79 -9.54 -13.62
C ASN A 127 2.28 -9.28 -13.49
N ASN A 128 1.47 -10.28 -13.84
CA ASN A 128 0.02 -10.34 -13.62
C ASN A 128 -0.81 -9.17 -14.22
N GLY A 129 -0.18 -8.26 -14.96
CA GLY A 129 -0.85 -7.17 -15.68
C GLY A 129 -1.33 -6.00 -14.80
N GLU A 130 -0.94 -5.95 -13.53
CA GLU A 130 -1.42 -4.97 -12.54
C GLU A 130 -1.13 -3.53 -12.99
N LEU A 131 0.13 -3.21 -13.32
CA LEU A 131 0.51 -1.91 -13.87
C LEU A 131 -0.32 -1.52 -15.10
N LYS A 132 -0.59 -2.46 -16.01
CA LYS A 132 -1.38 -2.19 -17.22
C LYS A 132 -2.84 -1.87 -16.87
N ALA A 133 -3.41 -2.59 -15.90
CA ALA A 133 -4.77 -2.36 -15.43
C ALA A 133 -4.88 -0.98 -14.77
N ASP A 134 -3.94 -0.64 -13.88
CA ASP A 134 -3.91 0.63 -13.15
C ASP A 134 -3.74 1.82 -14.10
N LEU A 135 -2.81 1.74 -15.05
CA LEU A 135 -2.66 2.76 -16.08
C LEU A 135 -3.94 2.93 -16.91
N SER A 136 -4.62 1.84 -17.25
CA SER A 136 -5.87 1.90 -18.02
C SER A 136 -7.02 2.50 -17.22
N LYS A 137 -7.06 2.23 -15.90
CA LYS A 137 -8.01 2.81 -14.95
C LYS A 137 -7.76 4.31 -14.81
N LEU A 138 -6.53 4.72 -14.54
CA LEU A 138 -6.12 6.12 -14.36
C LEU A 138 -6.23 6.96 -15.64
N ALA A 139 -6.06 6.36 -16.82
CA ALA A 139 -6.26 7.08 -18.08
C ALA A 139 -7.70 7.65 -18.22
N GLN A 140 -8.69 7.05 -17.54
CA GLN A 140 -10.10 7.45 -17.57
C GLN A 140 -10.48 8.39 -16.41
N ARG A 141 -9.53 8.69 -15.53
CA ARG A 141 -9.73 9.51 -14.32
C ARG A 141 -9.59 11.01 -14.64
N HIS A 142 -10.36 11.83 -13.91
CA HIS A 142 -10.46 13.27 -14.14
C HIS A 142 -9.51 14.08 -13.24
N GLU A 143 -8.86 13.41 -12.30
CA GLU A 143 -7.87 13.98 -11.39
C GLU A 143 -6.74 14.63 -12.19
N ARG A 144 -6.37 15.86 -11.79
CA ARG A 144 -5.35 16.65 -12.49
C ARG A 144 -3.98 15.97 -12.50
N TYR A 145 -3.57 15.41 -11.37
CA TYR A 145 -2.34 14.65 -11.24
C TYR A 145 -2.65 13.18 -10.95
N ARG A 146 -2.06 12.27 -11.71
CA ARG A 146 -2.40 10.84 -11.69
C ARG A 146 -1.13 10.02 -11.58
N TYR A 147 -1.12 9.06 -10.67
CA TYR A 147 0.08 8.30 -10.34
C TYR A 147 -0.18 6.80 -10.22
N VAL A 148 0.82 6.01 -10.57
CA VAL A 148 0.96 4.63 -10.11
C VAL A 148 2.22 4.54 -9.27
N PHE A 149 2.10 4.05 -8.05
CA PHE A 149 3.24 3.73 -7.19
C PHE A 149 3.35 2.23 -7.01
N PHE A 150 4.58 1.71 -7.03
CA PHE A 150 4.79 0.30 -6.76
C PHE A 150 6.05 0.01 -5.95
N MET A 151 6.00 -1.04 -5.13
CA MET A 151 7.18 -1.67 -4.53
C MET A 151 7.57 -2.90 -5.34
N SER A 152 8.84 -3.00 -5.70
CA SER A 152 9.40 -4.17 -6.36
C SER A 152 10.90 -4.31 -6.06
N PRO A 153 11.37 -5.52 -5.71
CA PRO A 153 12.79 -5.75 -5.48
C PRO A 153 13.66 -5.51 -6.73
N LEU A 154 13.07 -5.47 -7.93
CA LEU A 154 13.78 -5.18 -9.18
C LEU A 154 13.94 -3.67 -9.46
N PHE A 155 13.22 -2.83 -8.71
CA PHE A 155 13.20 -1.39 -8.86
C PHE A 155 13.33 -0.72 -7.48
N PRO A 156 14.47 -0.90 -6.78
CA PRO A 156 14.66 -0.29 -5.48
C PRO A 156 14.71 1.24 -5.59
N GLY A 157 14.36 1.91 -4.49
CA GLY A 157 14.41 3.35 -4.32
C GLY A 157 13.18 4.10 -4.81
N ASN A 158 13.10 5.35 -4.36
CA ASN A 158 12.02 6.29 -4.66
C ASN A 158 12.34 7.04 -5.95
N GLU A 159 11.98 6.45 -7.08
CA GLU A 159 12.39 6.93 -8.40
C GLU A 159 11.20 6.94 -9.36
N ARG A 160 11.01 8.07 -10.04
CA ARG A 160 10.13 8.16 -11.20
C ARG A 160 10.66 7.23 -12.30
N ARG A 161 9.76 6.51 -12.96
CA ARG A 161 10.02 5.54 -14.03
C ARG A 161 9.35 5.99 -15.34
N PRO A 162 9.85 7.03 -16.03
CA PRO A 162 9.24 7.54 -17.25
C PRO A 162 8.99 6.49 -18.34
N GLN A 163 9.85 5.46 -18.40
CA GLN A 163 9.73 4.35 -19.34
C GLN A 163 8.51 3.44 -19.11
N LEU A 164 7.82 3.58 -17.98
CA LEU A 164 6.60 2.84 -17.63
C LEU A 164 5.34 3.71 -17.75
N GLU A 165 5.48 5.00 -18.00
CA GLU A 165 4.38 5.96 -18.05
C GLU A 165 3.54 5.84 -19.31
N ARG A 166 2.25 6.16 -19.18
CA ARG A 166 1.32 6.26 -20.30
C ARG A 166 0.21 7.25 -19.97
N ASP A 167 -0.38 7.86 -20.99
CA ASP A 167 -1.61 8.68 -20.87
C ASP A 167 -1.53 9.82 -19.83
N GLY A 168 -0.32 10.34 -19.59
CA GLY A 168 -0.07 11.40 -18.60
C GLY A 168 -0.16 10.92 -17.15
N VAL A 169 -0.03 9.62 -16.90
CA VAL A 169 0.07 9.02 -15.56
C VAL A 169 1.54 8.82 -15.22
N GLU A 170 2.00 9.43 -14.13
CA GLU A 170 3.37 9.23 -13.66
C GLU A 170 3.51 7.88 -12.94
N VAL A 171 4.63 7.20 -13.15
CA VAL A 171 4.87 5.88 -12.55
C VAL A 171 6.12 5.97 -11.69
N TRP A 172 6.03 5.51 -10.45
CA TRP A 172 7.10 5.61 -9.47
C TRP A 172 7.35 4.24 -8.82
N SER A 173 8.62 3.85 -8.73
CA SER A 173 9.02 2.86 -7.74
C SER A 173 9.20 3.54 -6.40
N ILE A 174 8.91 2.84 -5.31
CA ILE A 174 9.01 3.39 -3.96
C ILE A 174 9.46 2.32 -2.96
N ASP A 175 10.13 2.75 -1.90
CA ASP A 175 10.61 1.98 -0.73
C ASP A 175 10.38 2.80 0.56
N PHE A 176 10.60 2.19 1.74
CA PHE A 176 10.44 2.82 3.07
C PHE A 176 11.32 2.21 4.18
#